data_AF-A0A7W4P6A6-F1
#
_entry.id   AF-A0A7W4P6A6-F1
#
_cell.length_a   1.000
_cell.length_b   1.000
_cell.length_c   1.000
_cell.angle_alpha   90.00
_cell.angle_beta   90.00
_cell.angle_gamma   90.00
#
_symmetry.space_group_name_H-M   'P 1'
#
loop_
_entity.id
_entity.type
_entity.pdbx_description
1 polymer ?
#
loop_
_entity_poly.entity_id
_entity_poly.type
_entity_poly.pdbx_seq_one_letter_code
_entity_poly.pdbx_strand_id
1 'polypeptide(L)'
;MVTPTGIPRLPLFLVLGWIAATFLLFLIWPINWPIYHIEEWERLVAYVSTCLLLIGAAAWTGSKGPTRLTAPLSRVRLLLVAGALAAALLLTPSCITYTGRGPWELLDAMSDQGAAYRRLQANLVSAAGHHTAMALARAFFAPLVYAVLPLGILRWRDIGWSGRLSVAVTAACSIVFSLMRGTDKEIADLFVIGVSAMFVLYGRAWAAGHRGTVLLRRFWRWALAGALFVYAAQALYTERKDLRLNARHLPRSSVCANATNICADLANPWITWMPPQQRFGVTLFILSTCSGYYGLDLALRNPFESSFGVGHSPVALTMYETLTGDHTPHLRTYTYRNGEHEWLEEYYWSTLVTWIANDVGFPGAALVLGLIGYMWGIWWREAAAGMSDPAAILFALTTTMMFYFPANNQVFLTPDGYTIFAVWIAVWLWHRARRTVSVALPCEAE
;
A
#
# COMPACT_ATOMS: atom_id res chain seq x y z
N MET A 1 12.10 -30.51 3.68
CA MET A 1 12.05 -29.13 4.25
C MET A 1 13.29 -28.41 3.77
N VAL A 2 13.20 -27.13 3.39
CA VAL A 2 14.36 -26.32 3.02
C VAL A 2 14.67 -25.44 4.22
N THR A 3 15.85 -25.58 4.80
CA THR A 3 16.38 -24.64 5.79
C THR A 3 16.99 -23.47 5.02
N PRO A 4 16.39 -22.27 5.10
CA PRO A 4 16.89 -21.12 4.40
C PRO A 4 18.11 -20.55 5.12
N THR A 5 19.26 -21.22 5.03
CA THR A 5 20.52 -20.64 5.49
C THR A 5 20.85 -19.47 4.56
N GLY A 6 20.59 -18.27 5.06
CA GLY A 6 20.97 -17.03 4.41
C GLY A 6 19.99 -16.48 3.36
N ILE A 7 18.67 -16.75 3.42
CA ILE A 7 17.74 -15.93 2.61
C ILE A 7 17.98 -14.45 2.95
N PRO A 8 18.18 -13.58 1.95
CA PRO A 8 18.37 -12.16 2.19
C PRO A 8 17.08 -11.59 2.78
N ARG A 9 17.20 -10.94 3.94
CA ARG A 9 16.09 -10.17 4.54
C ARG A 9 16.07 -8.73 4.05
N LEU A 10 16.87 -8.44 3.01
CA LEU A 10 16.97 -7.14 2.37
C LEU A 10 15.58 -6.53 2.04
N PRO A 11 14.61 -7.27 1.47
CA PRO A 11 13.27 -6.72 1.23
C PRO A 11 12.57 -6.18 2.49
N LEU A 12 12.65 -6.91 3.60
CA LEU A 12 12.07 -6.49 4.88
C LEU A 12 12.77 -5.24 5.40
N PHE A 13 14.09 -5.20 5.33
CA PHE A 13 14.88 -4.03 5.73
C PHE A 13 14.64 -2.81 4.85
N LEU A 14 14.48 -2.97 3.54
CA LEU A 14 14.22 -1.85 2.63
C LEU A 14 12.86 -1.22 2.90
N VAL A 15 11.83 -2.04 3.16
CA VAL A 15 10.48 -1.54 3.48
C VAL A 15 10.43 -0.93 4.89
N LEU A 16 11.12 -1.51 5.89
CA LEU A 16 11.26 -0.86 7.20
C LEU A 16 12.08 0.43 7.12
N GLY A 17 13.14 0.43 6.33
CA GLY A 17 13.96 1.61 6.04
C GLY A 17 13.16 2.71 5.35
N TRP A 18 12.20 2.34 4.47
CA TRP A 18 11.25 3.27 3.90
C TRP A 18 10.38 3.94 4.98
N ILE A 19 9.79 3.17 5.90
CA ILE A 19 8.97 3.72 6.99
C ILE A 19 9.83 4.61 7.92
N ALA A 20 11.04 4.18 8.24
CA ALA A 20 11.98 5.00 9.01
C ALA A 20 12.35 6.29 8.27
N ALA A 21 12.57 6.22 6.96
CA ALA A 21 12.88 7.38 6.13
C ALA A 21 11.71 8.37 6.07
N THR A 22 10.46 7.90 5.95
CA THR A 22 9.29 8.79 5.99
C THR A 22 9.13 9.47 7.34
N PHE A 23 9.44 8.77 8.44
CA PHE A 23 9.44 9.38 9.76
C PHE A 23 10.58 10.39 9.93
N LEU A 24 11.79 10.08 9.47
CA LEU A 24 12.91 11.03 9.48
C LEU A 24 12.58 12.28 8.66
N LEU A 25 11.96 12.13 7.49
CA LEU A 25 11.50 13.25 6.68
C LEU A 25 10.42 14.06 7.42
N PHE A 26 9.51 13.44 8.15
CA PHE A 26 8.57 14.15 9.02
C PHE A 26 9.27 15.04 10.05
N LEU A 27 10.35 14.54 10.67
CA LEU A 27 11.12 15.25 11.70
C LEU A 27 11.94 16.43 11.14
N ILE A 28 12.54 16.27 9.95
CA ILE A 28 13.57 17.20 9.45
C ILE A 28 13.11 18.09 8.29
N TRP A 29 12.07 17.70 7.56
CA TRP A 29 11.61 18.49 6.41
C TRP A 29 10.99 19.80 6.90
N PRO A 30 11.16 20.94 6.21
CA PRO A 30 10.73 22.25 6.68
C PRO A 30 9.22 22.46 6.58
N ILE A 31 8.45 21.66 7.31
CA ILE A 31 7.01 21.78 7.53
C ILE A 31 6.79 22.20 8.98
N ASN A 32 5.99 23.24 9.16
CA ASN A 32 5.63 23.72 10.50
C ASN A 32 4.51 22.84 11.07
N TRP A 33 4.89 21.70 11.65
CA TRP A 33 3.97 20.88 12.44
C TRP A 33 3.63 21.60 13.75
N PRO A 34 2.36 21.77 14.11
CA PRO A 34 1.94 22.46 15.33
C PRO A 34 2.11 21.54 16.56
N ILE A 35 3.34 21.08 16.79
CA ILE A 35 3.76 20.29 17.95
C ILE A 35 4.69 21.17 18.77
N TYR A 36 4.14 21.81 19.80
CA TYR A 36 4.79 22.92 20.50
C TYR A 36 5.57 22.48 21.75
N HIS A 37 5.27 21.29 22.29
CA HIS A 37 5.89 20.80 23.51
C HIS A 37 6.87 19.66 23.23
N ILE A 38 8.03 19.67 23.90
CA ILE A 38 9.06 18.63 23.72
C ILE A 38 8.55 17.24 24.12
N GLU A 39 7.69 17.16 25.12
CA GLU A 39 7.08 15.92 25.61
C GLU A 39 6.23 15.23 24.51
N GLU A 40 5.59 16.01 23.64
CA GLU A 40 4.78 15.50 22.52
C GLU A 40 5.70 14.85 21.47
N TRP A 41 6.82 15.51 21.15
CA TRP A 41 7.86 14.97 20.27
C TRP A 41 8.48 13.69 20.84
N GLU A 42 8.86 13.68 22.12
CA GLU A 42 9.43 12.52 22.79
C GLU A 42 8.48 11.33 22.75
N ARG A 43 7.20 11.54 23.08
CA ARG A 43 6.17 10.50 23.03
C ARG A 43 5.99 9.94 21.61
N LEU A 44 5.89 10.82 20.61
CA LEU A 44 5.75 10.40 19.20
C LEU A 44 6.97 9.58 18.74
N VAL A 45 8.18 10.08 18.97
CA VAL A 45 9.44 9.42 18.57
C VAL A 45 9.60 8.07 19.27
N ALA A 46 9.34 8.01 20.58
CA ALA A 46 9.41 6.79 21.36
C ALA A 46 8.40 5.75 20.84
N TYR A 47 7.17 6.17 20.56
CA TYR A 47 6.12 5.27 20.09
C TYR A 47 6.39 4.74 18.67
N VAL A 48 6.76 5.60 17.72
CA VAL A 48 7.09 5.19 16.34
C VAL A 48 8.31 4.27 16.33
N SER A 49 9.34 4.60 17.12
CA SER A 49 10.53 3.75 17.27
C SER A 49 10.18 2.38 17.85
N THR A 50 9.30 2.34 18.86
CA THR A 50 8.81 1.08 19.44
C THR A 50 8.07 0.24 18.39
N CYS A 51 7.19 0.85 17.58
CA CYS A 51 6.50 0.17 16.49
C CYS A 51 7.47 -0.40 15.47
N LEU A 52 8.46 0.39 15.02
CA LEU A 52 9.48 -0.05 14.06
C LEU A 52 10.32 -1.21 14.59
N LEU A 53 10.74 -1.15 15.86
CA LEU A 53 11.49 -2.22 16.52
C LEU A 53 10.66 -3.49 16.64
N LEU A 54 9.39 -3.39 17.04
CA LEU A 54 8.49 -4.54 17.16
C LEU A 54 8.22 -5.20 15.81
N ILE A 55 7.85 -4.42 14.79
CA ILE A 55 7.64 -4.93 13.43
C ILE A 55 8.92 -5.59 12.92
N GLY A 56 10.07 -4.93 13.07
CA GLY A 56 11.36 -5.43 12.63
C GLY A 56 11.77 -6.73 13.32
N ALA A 57 11.70 -6.78 14.64
CA ALA A 57 12.01 -7.97 15.43
C ALA A 57 11.06 -9.13 15.11
N ALA A 58 9.77 -8.85 14.98
CA ALA A 58 8.76 -9.85 14.65
C ALA A 58 8.92 -10.39 13.22
N ALA A 59 9.13 -9.52 12.22
CA ALA A 59 9.38 -9.91 10.84
C ALA A 59 10.68 -10.70 10.69
N TRP A 60 11.73 -10.29 11.41
CA TRP A 60 12.97 -11.05 11.50
C TRP A 60 12.72 -12.46 12.05
N THR A 61 11.96 -12.57 13.14
CA THR A 61 11.60 -13.84 13.76
C THR A 61 10.76 -14.73 12.84
N GLY A 62 9.71 -14.18 12.21
CA GLY A 62 8.86 -14.91 11.28
C GLY A 62 9.60 -15.38 10.02
N SER A 63 10.63 -14.65 9.61
CA SER A 63 11.47 -15.02 8.45
C SER A 63 12.51 -16.11 8.75
N LYS A 64 12.72 -16.48 10.02
CA LYS A 64 13.64 -17.56 10.43
C LYS A 64 12.98 -18.92 10.35
N GLY A 65 13.78 -19.98 10.41
CA GLY A 65 13.31 -21.35 10.54
C GLY A 65 13.10 -22.08 9.21
N PRO A 66 12.90 -23.41 9.25
CA PRO A 66 12.68 -24.22 8.07
C PRO A 66 11.36 -23.86 7.39
N THR A 67 11.33 -23.97 6.06
CA THR A 67 10.11 -23.83 5.27
C THR A 67 9.84 -25.09 4.45
N ARG A 68 8.56 -25.32 4.14
CA ARG A 68 8.15 -26.42 3.26
C ARG A 68 8.24 -25.93 1.81
N LEU A 69 8.81 -26.75 0.94
CA LEU A 69 8.68 -26.52 -0.50
C LEU A 69 7.25 -26.89 -0.87
N THR A 70 6.54 -25.93 -1.46
CA THR A 70 5.15 -26.10 -1.85
C THR A 70 5.06 -26.21 -3.36
N ALA A 71 4.17 -27.07 -3.85
CA ALA A 71 3.90 -27.16 -5.27
C ALA A 71 3.36 -25.81 -5.80
N PRO A 72 3.59 -25.46 -7.07
CA PRO A 72 2.94 -24.30 -7.68
C PRO A 72 1.41 -24.39 -7.57
N LEU A 73 0.73 -23.24 -7.61
CA LEU A 73 -0.72 -23.25 -7.81
C LEU A 73 -1.04 -23.95 -9.13
N SER A 74 -2.04 -24.83 -9.11
CA SER A 74 -2.52 -25.48 -10.34
C SER A 74 -3.33 -24.49 -11.16
N ARG A 75 -3.24 -24.56 -12.49
CA ARG A 75 -4.04 -23.74 -13.43
C ARG A 75 -3.84 -22.22 -13.25
N VAL A 76 -2.64 -21.77 -12.89
CA VAL A 76 -2.30 -20.33 -12.78
C VAL A 76 -2.73 -19.54 -14.02
N ARG A 77 -2.52 -20.07 -15.23
CA ARG A 77 -2.94 -19.42 -16.47
C ARG A 77 -4.45 -19.10 -16.51
N LEU A 78 -5.31 -20.01 -16.05
CA LEU A 78 -6.75 -19.79 -15.97
C LEU A 78 -7.09 -18.70 -14.94
N LEU A 79 -6.43 -18.74 -13.78
CA LEU A 79 -6.57 -17.71 -12.74
C LEU A 79 -6.21 -16.31 -13.27
N LEU A 80 -5.09 -16.19 -14.00
CA LEU A 80 -4.67 -14.92 -14.60
C LEU A 80 -5.67 -14.40 -15.63
N VAL A 81 -6.16 -15.28 -16.51
CA VAL A 81 -7.15 -14.89 -17.54
C VAL A 81 -8.47 -14.48 -16.88
N ALA A 82 -8.95 -15.23 -15.91
CA ALA A 82 -10.18 -14.89 -15.18
C ALA A 82 -10.05 -13.55 -14.44
N GLY A 83 -8.92 -13.29 -13.77
CA GLY A 83 -8.65 -12.02 -13.11
C GLY A 83 -8.60 -10.84 -14.10
N ALA A 84 -7.94 -11.01 -15.24
CA ALA A 84 -7.87 -9.95 -16.26
C ALA A 84 -9.23 -9.68 -16.93
N LEU A 85 -10.02 -10.72 -17.20
CA LEU A 85 -11.39 -10.57 -17.69
C LEU A 85 -12.27 -9.83 -16.67
N ALA A 86 -12.16 -10.18 -15.38
CA ALA A 86 -12.87 -9.45 -14.33
C ALA A 86 -12.44 -7.98 -14.26
N ALA A 87 -11.13 -7.69 -14.34
CA ALA A 87 -10.62 -6.32 -14.36
C ALA A 87 -11.18 -5.51 -15.56
N ALA A 88 -11.21 -6.12 -16.75
CA ALA A 88 -11.74 -5.47 -17.95
C ALA A 88 -13.25 -5.25 -17.87
N LEU A 89 -14.02 -6.25 -17.43
CA LEU A 89 -15.47 -6.17 -17.27
C LEU A 89 -15.89 -5.13 -16.23
N LEU A 90 -15.13 -5.02 -15.13
CA LEU A 90 -15.42 -4.07 -14.06
C LEU A 90 -14.93 -2.65 -14.37
N LEU A 91 -14.05 -2.44 -15.36
CA LEU A 91 -13.48 -1.12 -15.66
C LEU A 91 -14.56 -0.11 -16.03
N THR A 92 -15.39 -0.43 -17.03
CA THR A 92 -16.45 0.47 -17.50
C THR A 92 -17.45 0.86 -16.42
N PRO A 93 -18.10 -0.08 -15.70
CA PRO A 93 -19.03 0.30 -14.64
C PRO A 93 -18.31 1.02 -13.50
N SER A 94 -17.07 0.65 -13.15
CA SER A 94 -16.31 1.40 -12.13
C SER A 94 -16.08 2.85 -12.56
N CYS A 95 -15.65 3.09 -13.80
CA CYS A 95 -15.44 4.46 -14.30
C CYS A 95 -16.73 5.27 -14.23
N ILE A 96 -17.85 4.72 -14.70
CA ILE A 96 -19.14 5.43 -14.71
C ILE A 96 -19.59 5.72 -13.27
N THR A 97 -19.57 4.73 -12.40
CA THR A 97 -20.02 4.88 -11.01
C THR A 97 -19.17 5.89 -10.24
N TYR A 98 -17.83 5.78 -10.28
CA TYR A 98 -16.96 6.66 -9.49
C TYR A 98 -16.70 8.03 -10.13
N THR A 99 -16.71 8.13 -11.46
CA THR A 99 -16.28 9.35 -12.16
C THR A 99 -17.35 10.00 -13.01
N GLY A 100 -18.51 9.36 -13.18
CA GLY A 100 -19.63 9.86 -13.99
C GLY A 100 -19.38 9.76 -15.50
N ARG A 101 -18.30 9.09 -15.93
CA ARG A 101 -17.87 9.00 -17.33
C ARG A 101 -17.29 7.64 -17.68
N GLY A 102 -17.35 7.29 -18.96
CA GLY A 102 -16.82 6.04 -19.47
C GLY A 102 -15.31 6.08 -19.73
N PRO A 103 -14.63 4.92 -19.80
CA PRO A 103 -13.18 4.85 -20.05
C PRO A 103 -12.76 5.38 -21.44
N TRP A 104 -13.70 5.57 -22.38
CA TRP A 104 -13.43 6.18 -23.69
C TRP A 104 -13.15 7.70 -23.60
N GLU A 105 -13.54 8.36 -22.52
CA GLU A 105 -13.22 9.79 -22.24
C GLU A 105 -11.84 9.97 -21.58
N LEU A 106 -10.95 8.99 -21.73
CA LEU A 106 -9.62 9.00 -21.11
C LEU A 106 -8.79 10.22 -21.53
N LEU A 107 -8.83 10.61 -22.81
CA LEU A 107 -8.07 11.74 -23.30
C LEU A 107 -8.54 13.06 -22.66
N ASP A 108 -9.85 13.22 -22.48
CA ASP A 108 -10.44 14.37 -21.79
C ASP A 108 -10.13 14.34 -20.28
N ALA A 109 -10.03 13.16 -19.68
CA ALA A 109 -9.53 13.01 -18.32
C ALA A 109 -8.08 13.47 -18.20
N MET A 110 -7.24 13.09 -19.16
CA MET A 110 -5.80 13.37 -19.16
C MET A 110 -5.49 14.85 -19.37
N SER A 111 -6.31 15.58 -20.12
CA SER A 111 -6.10 17.01 -20.38
C SER A 111 -6.30 17.89 -19.14
N ASP A 112 -7.21 17.53 -18.23
CA ASP A 112 -7.40 18.21 -16.94
C ASP A 112 -7.63 17.20 -15.80
N GLN A 113 -6.51 16.77 -15.21
CA GLN A 113 -6.51 15.88 -14.05
C GLN A 113 -7.07 16.54 -12.77
N GLY A 114 -7.10 17.88 -12.69
CA GLY A 114 -7.74 18.61 -11.60
C GLY A 114 -9.26 18.52 -11.66
N ALA A 115 -9.84 18.74 -12.85
CA ALA A 115 -11.27 18.56 -13.10
C ALA A 115 -11.70 17.11 -12.93
N ALA A 116 -10.89 16.15 -13.37
CA ALA A 116 -11.11 14.72 -13.12
C ALA A 116 -11.31 14.42 -11.62
N TYR A 117 -10.40 14.94 -10.79
CA TYR A 117 -10.46 14.76 -9.34
C TYR A 117 -11.68 15.46 -8.69
N ARG A 118 -11.99 16.70 -9.11
CA ARG A 118 -13.17 17.43 -8.59
C ARG A 118 -14.48 16.71 -8.93
N ARG A 119 -14.59 16.12 -10.12
CA ARG A 119 -15.76 15.31 -10.51
C ARG A 119 -15.88 14.04 -9.67
N LEU A 120 -14.77 13.34 -9.41
CA LEU A 120 -14.77 12.22 -8.48
C LEU A 120 -15.35 12.63 -7.12
N GLN A 121 -14.85 13.73 -6.54
CA GLN A 121 -15.33 14.23 -5.25
C GLN A 121 -16.83 14.56 -5.28
N ALA A 122 -17.31 15.24 -6.34
CA ALA A 122 -18.73 15.54 -6.50
C ALA A 122 -19.60 14.28 -6.62
N ASN A 123 -19.12 13.25 -7.35
CA ASN A 123 -19.86 12.00 -7.56
C ASN A 123 -19.87 11.09 -6.33
N LEU A 124 -18.82 11.12 -5.51
CA LEU A 124 -18.80 10.40 -4.23
C LEU A 124 -19.93 10.89 -3.31
N VAL A 125 -20.24 12.19 -3.33
CA VAL A 125 -21.34 12.78 -2.54
C VAL A 125 -22.70 12.48 -3.17
N SER A 126 -22.84 12.54 -4.50
CA SER A 126 -24.16 12.47 -5.16
C SER A 126 -24.69 11.06 -5.43
N ALA A 127 -23.84 10.02 -5.51
CA ALA A 127 -24.25 8.68 -5.96
C ALA A 127 -24.09 7.57 -4.90
N ALA A 128 -24.18 7.91 -3.61
CA ALA A 128 -23.94 7.01 -2.46
C ALA A 128 -24.46 5.56 -2.61
N GLY A 129 -25.71 5.37 -3.06
CA GLY A 129 -26.31 4.02 -3.19
C GLY A 129 -25.73 3.14 -4.31
N HIS A 130 -25.35 3.73 -5.45
CA HIS A 130 -24.77 2.98 -6.57
C HIS A 130 -23.31 2.58 -6.31
N HIS A 131 -22.60 3.35 -5.48
CA HIS A 131 -21.23 3.06 -5.08
C HIS A 131 -21.12 1.74 -4.30
N THR A 132 -22.07 1.44 -3.41
CA THR A 132 -22.02 0.23 -2.57
C THR A 132 -22.10 -1.05 -3.42
N ALA A 133 -23.03 -1.13 -4.36
CA ALA A 133 -23.17 -2.30 -5.22
C ALA A 133 -21.91 -2.53 -6.08
N MET A 134 -21.36 -1.46 -6.65
CA MET A 134 -20.12 -1.53 -7.42
C MET A 134 -18.92 -1.92 -6.55
N ALA A 135 -18.82 -1.37 -5.34
CA ALA A 135 -17.77 -1.71 -4.38
C ALA A 135 -17.83 -3.20 -3.98
N LEU A 136 -19.03 -3.75 -3.74
CA LEU A 136 -19.20 -5.17 -3.44
C LEU A 136 -18.86 -6.07 -4.65
N ALA A 137 -19.24 -5.67 -5.86
CA ALA A 137 -18.88 -6.40 -7.08
C ALA A 137 -17.35 -6.42 -7.27
N ARG A 138 -16.68 -5.27 -7.09
CA ARG A 138 -15.22 -5.20 -7.11
C ARG A 138 -14.60 -6.07 -6.04
N ALA A 139 -15.12 -6.02 -4.81
CA ALA A 139 -14.64 -6.81 -3.69
C ALA A 139 -14.71 -8.32 -3.98
N PHE A 140 -15.82 -8.79 -4.56
CA PHE A 140 -15.98 -10.19 -4.92
C PHE A 140 -14.91 -10.69 -5.90
N PHE A 141 -14.57 -9.89 -6.92
CA PHE A 141 -13.57 -10.24 -7.92
C PHE A 141 -12.14 -9.84 -7.54
N ALA A 142 -11.96 -9.01 -6.51
CA ALA A 142 -10.66 -8.47 -6.10
C ALA A 142 -9.58 -9.55 -5.85
N PRO A 143 -9.87 -10.71 -5.21
CA PRO A 143 -8.87 -11.76 -5.04
C PRO A 143 -8.30 -12.30 -6.36
N LEU A 144 -9.14 -12.37 -7.40
CA LEU A 144 -8.73 -12.82 -8.74
C LEU A 144 -7.92 -11.74 -9.45
N VAL A 145 -8.41 -10.50 -9.45
CA VAL A 145 -7.75 -9.35 -10.09
C VAL A 145 -6.38 -9.09 -9.47
N TYR A 146 -6.31 -9.06 -8.13
CA TYR A 146 -5.07 -8.78 -7.41
C TYR A 146 -3.99 -9.84 -7.66
N ALA A 147 -4.38 -11.11 -7.83
CA ALA A 147 -3.44 -12.20 -8.07
C ALA A 147 -2.74 -12.11 -9.43
N VAL A 148 -3.30 -11.38 -10.41
CA VAL A 148 -2.78 -11.34 -11.78
C VAL A 148 -1.35 -10.79 -11.82
N LEU A 149 -1.10 -9.68 -11.13
CA LEU A 149 0.17 -8.97 -11.16
C LEU A 149 1.31 -9.72 -10.45
N PRO A 150 1.21 -10.07 -9.14
CA PRO A 150 2.29 -10.76 -8.45
C PRO A 150 2.59 -12.11 -9.10
N LEU A 151 1.57 -12.92 -9.43
CA LEU A 151 1.80 -14.22 -10.05
C LEU A 151 2.27 -14.12 -11.50
N GLY A 152 1.71 -13.18 -12.27
CA GLY A 152 2.09 -12.97 -13.65
C GLY A 152 3.56 -12.54 -13.80
N ILE A 153 4.04 -11.65 -12.91
CA ILE A 153 5.46 -11.26 -12.84
C ILE A 153 6.31 -12.47 -12.41
N LEU A 154 5.92 -13.17 -11.35
CA LEU A 154 6.67 -14.31 -10.82
C LEU A 154 6.81 -15.47 -11.80
N ARG A 155 5.79 -15.67 -12.64
CA ARG A 155 5.67 -16.79 -13.59
C ARG A 155 5.80 -16.33 -15.04
N TRP A 156 6.39 -15.17 -15.30
CA TRP A 156 6.43 -14.55 -16.63
C TRP A 156 6.93 -15.46 -17.77
N ARG A 157 7.82 -16.40 -17.43
CA ARG A 157 8.38 -17.39 -18.37
C ARG A 157 7.42 -18.55 -18.66
N ASP A 158 6.52 -18.90 -17.74
CA ASP A 158 5.73 -20.13 -17.77
C ASP A 158 4.29 -19.94 -18.27
N ILE A 159 3.74 -18.72 -18.14
CA ILE A 159 2.30 -18.43 -18.34
C ILE A 159 1.86 -18.28 -19.80
N GLY A 160 2.79 -18.36 -20.75
CA GLY A 160 2.54 -18.16 -22.19
C GLY A 160 2.05 -16.75 -22.55
N TRP A 161 1.64 -16.56 -23.81
CA TRP A 161 1.18 -15.26 -24.29
C TRP A 161 -0.09 -14.77 -23.59
N SER A 162 -1.10 -15.64 -23.39
CA SER A 162 -2.35 -15.19 -22.78
C SER A 162 -2.16 -14.72 -21.34
N GLY A 163 -1.27 -15.36 -20.56
CA GLY A 163 -0.96 -14.89 -19.21
C GLY A 163 -0.22 -13.55 -19.20
N ARG A 164 0.68 -13.31 -20.16
CA ARG A 164 1.34 -12.01 -20.32
C ARG A 164 0.35 -10.92 -20.72
N LEU A 165 -0.57 -11.25 -21.63
CA LEU A 165 -1.68 -10.36 -22.00
C LEU A 165 -2.56 -10.05 -20.79
N SER A 166 -2.86 -11.02 -19.92
CA SER A 166 -3.61 -10.78 -18.68
C SER A 166 -2.95 -9.76 -17.76
N VAL A 167 -1.62 -9.82 -17.60
CA VAL A 167 -0.85 -8.82 -16.83
C VAL A 167 -0.97 -7.43 -17.47
N ALA A 168 -0.78 -7.34 -18.78
CA ALA A 168 -0.86 -6.08 -19.51
C ALA A 168 -2.26 -5.44 -19.43
N VAL A 169 -3.32 -6.24 -19.63
CA VAL A 169 -4.72 -5.81 -19.52
C VAL A 169 -5.02 -5.31 -18.11
N THR A 170 -4.64 -6.07 -17.08
CA THR A 170 -4.91 -5.69 -15.69
C THR A 170 -4.19 -4.39 -15.33
N ALA A 171 -2.91 -4.26 -15.68
CA ALA A 171 -2.16 -3.02 -15.47
C ALA A 171 -2.76 -1.83 -16.24
N ALA A 172 -3.18 -2.03 -17.49
CA ALA A 172 -3.84 -1.00 -18.28
C ALA A 172 -5.17 -0.57 -17.65
N CYS A 173 -6.02 -1.50 -17.21
CA CYS A 173 -7.27 -1.18 -16.50
C CYS A 173 -7.01 -0.37 -15.23
N SER A 174 -6.00 -0.72 -14.44
CA SER A 174 -5.61 0.05 -13.24
C SER A 174 -5.14 1.46 -13.60
N ILE A 175 -4.28 1.62 -14.62
CA ILE A 175 -3.79 2.94 -15.06
C ILE A 175 -4.94 3.80 -15.59
N VAL A 176 -5.80 3.25 -16.45
CA VAL A 176 -6.98 3.95 -16.98
C VAL A 176 -7.87 4.40 -15.82
N PHE A 177 -8.19 3.51 -14.88
CA PHE A 177 -9.01 3.87 -13.72
C PHE A 177 -8.37 4.98 -12.87
N SER A 178 -7.05 4.92 -12.64
CA SER A 178 -6.27 5.98 -11.96
C SER A 178 -6.45 7.34 -12.63
N LEU A 179 -6.28 7.37 -13.96
CA LEU A 179 -6.34 8.58 -14.79
C LEU A 179 -7.76 9.16 -14.84
N MET A 180 -8.76 8.28 -14.96
CA MET A 180 -10.17 8.67 -14.95
C MET A 180 -10.59 9.30 -13.62
N ARG A 181 -10.06 8.80 -12.50
CA ARG A 181 -10.29 9.38 -11.16
C ARG A 181 -9.46 10.64 -10.90
N GLY A 182 -8.41 10.88 -11.68
CA GLY A 182 -7.43 11.91 -11.38
C GLY A 182 -6.72 11.63 -10.06
N THR A 183 -6.45 10.36 -9.74
CA THR A 183 -5.76 9.92 -8.52
C THR A 183 -4.49 9.14 -8.85
N ASP A 184 -3.55 9.06 -7.91
CA ASP A 184 -2.25 8.39 -8.10
C ASP A 184 -2.18 7.02 -7.42
N LYS A 185 -3.28 6.61 -6.74
CA LYS A 185 -3.34 5.42 -5.90
C LYS A 185 -3.01 4.14 -6.64
N GLU A 186 -3.70 3.81 -7.73
CA GLU A 186 -3.47 2.51 -8.37
C GLU A 186 -2.15 2.46 -9.15
N ILE A 187 -1.59 3.60 -9.59
CA ILE A 187 -0.20 3.64 -10.08
C ILE A 187 0.79 3.30 -8.95
N ALA A 188 0.60 3.85 -7.76
CA ALA A 188 1.41 3.51 -6.59
C ALA A 188 1.22 2.03 -6.18
N ASP A 189 0.00 1.51 -6.21
CA ASP A 189 -0.27 0.10 -5.89
C ASP A 189 0.41 -0.83 -6.92
N LEU A 190 0.36 -0.51 -8.23
CA LEU A 190 1.08 -1.24 -9.28
C LEU A 190 2.59 -1.27 -9.01
N PHE A 191 3.17 -0.14 -8.61
CA PHE A 191 4.59 -0.04 -8.28
C PHE A 191 4.95 -0.93 -7.11
N VAL A 192 4.21 -0.84 -6.00
CA VAL A 192 4.50 -1.61 -4.78
C VAL A 192 4.33 -3.10 -5.02
N ILE A 193 3.30 -3.53 -5.75
CA ILE A 193 3.09 -4.94 -6.13
C ILE A 193 4.24 -5.42 -7.02
N GLY A 194 4.65 -4.61 -8.00
CA GLY A 194 5.79 -4.91 -8.87
C GLY A 194 7.09 -5.09 -8.09
N VAL A 195 7.43 -4.13 -7.23
CA VAL A 195 8.61 -4.21 -6.34
C VAL A 195 8.54 -5.43 -5.43
N SER A 196 7.37 -5.73 -4.86
CA SER A 196 7.19 -6.91 -4.00
C SER A 196 7.40 -8.22 -4.75
N ALA A 197 6.87 -8.34 -5.99
CA ALA A 197 7.11 -9.49 -6.84
C ALA A 197 8.59 -9.62 -7.22
N MET A 198 9.27 -8.51 -7.48
CA MET A 198 10.71 -8.48 -7.73
C MET A 198 11.52 -8.92 -6.51
N PHE A 199 11.13 -8.52 -5.30
CA PHE A 199 11.73 -9.02 -4.07
C PHE A 199 11.58 -10.54 -3.95
N VAL A 200 10.40 -11.09 -4.23
CA VAL A 200 10.20 -12.54 -4.22
C VAL A 200 11.06 -13.22 -5.29
N LEU A 201 11.15 -12.68 -6.52
CA LEU A 201 12.04 -13.21 -7.56
C LEU A 201 13.52 -13.22 -7.12
N TYR A 202 13.96 -12.14 -6.47
CA TYR A 202 15.30 -12.04 -5.89
C TYR A 202 15.53 -13.10 -4.81
N GLY A 203 14.57 -13.28 -3.89
CA GLY A 203 14.62 -14.31 -2.86
C GLY A 203 14.64 -15.73 -3.42
N ARG A 204 13.83 -16.02 -4.45
CA ARG A 204 13.81 -17.31 -5.16
C ARG A 204 15.12 -17.59 -5.89
N ALA A 205 15.70 -16.59 -6.55
CA ALA A 205 16.99 -16.74 -7.22
C ALA A 205 18.13 -17.02 -6.23
N TRP A 206 18.11 -16.34 -5.08
CA TRP A 206 19.04 -16.59 -3.99
C TRP A 206 18.89 -18.00 -3.40
N ALA A 207 17.65 -18.44 -3.15
CA ALA A 207 17.35 -19.78 -2.67
C ALA A 207 17.81 -20.86 -3.66
N ALA A 208 17.82 -20.57 -4.95
CA ALA A 208 18.37 -21.41 -6.01
C ALA A 208 19.91 -21.32 -6.15
N GLY A 209 20.63 -20.73 -5.19
CA GLY A 209 22.10 -20.70 -5.14
C GLY A 209 22.76 -19.57 -5.93
N HIS A 210 22.02 -18.69 -6.61
CA HIS A 210 22.61 -17.54 -7.30
C HIS A 210 23.05 -16.51 -6.26
N ARG A 211 24.31 -16.03 -6.30
CA ARG A 211 24.86 -15.05 -5.35
C ARG A 211 25.71 -13.97 -6.03
N GLY A 212 25.96 -12.88 -5.30
CA GLY A 212 26.93 -11.84 -5.68
C GLY A 212 26.62 -11.14 -7.00
N THR A 213 27.64 -11.02 -7.85
CA THR A 213 27.60 -10.28 -9.12
C THR A 213 26.57 -10.84 -10.10
N VAL A 214 26.29 -12.15 -10.07
CA VAL A 214 25.29 -12.80 -10.94
C VAL A 214 23.89 -12.26 -10.67
N LEU A 215 23.52 -12.10 -9.39
CA LEU A 215 22.24 -11.49 -9.03
C LEU A 215 22.19 -10.02 -9.44
N LEU A 216 23.24 -9.26 -9.15
CA LEU A 216 23.30 -7.84 -9.52
C LEU A 216 23.14 -7.66 -11.04
N ARG A 217 23.87 -8.44 -11.84
CA ARG A 217 23.78 -8.40 -13.31
C ARG A 217 22.41 -8.81 -13.85
N ARG A 218 21.69 -9.68 -13.12
CA ARG A 218 20.32 -10.09 -13.47
C ARG A 218 19.28 -9.04 -13.14
N PHE A 219 19.43 -8.32 -12.03
CA PHE A 219 18.43 -7.40 -11.52
C PHE A 219 18.69 -5.91 -11.79
N TRP A 220 19.90 -5.50 -12.20
CA TRP A 220 20.20 -4.08 -12.43
C TRP A 220 19.31 -3.43 -13.49
N ARG A 221 18.95 -4.16 -14.57
CA ARG A 221 18.06 -3.64 -15.62
C ARG A 221 16.68 -3.31 -15.05
N TRP A 222 16.20 -4.17 -14.13
CA TRP A 222 14.94 -3.94 -13.44
C TRP A 222 15.03 -2.81 -12.41
N ALA A 223 16.16 -2.69 -11.71
CA ALA A 223 16.42 -1.56 -10.82
C ALA A 223 16.44 -0.23 -11.59
N LEU A 224 17.09 -0.20 -12.75
CA LEU A 224 17.11 0.97 -13.64
C LEU A 224 15.70 1.29 -14.17
N ALA A 225 14.96 0.28 -14.63
CA ALA A 225 13.58 0.46 -15.07
C ALA A 225 12.67 0.98 -13.94
N GLY A 226 12.86 0.47 -12.72
CA GLY A 226 12.17 0.95 -11.53
C GLY A 226 12.53 2.40 -11.19
N ALA A 227 13.81 2.78 -11.26
CA ALA A 227 14.26 4.15 -11.04
C ALA A 227 13.68 5.12 -12.08
N LEU A 228 13.67 4.72 -13.36
CA LEU A 228 13.06 5.51 -14.43
C LEU A 228 11.55 5.65 -14.23
N PHE A 229 10.88 4.57 -13.81
CA PHE A 229 9.47 4.60 -13.46
C PHE A 229 9.18 5.57 -12.31
N VAL A 230 9.95 5.52 -11.22
CA VAL A 230 9.80 6.43 -10.07
C VAL A 230 10.00 7.88 -10.50
N TYR A 231 11.01 8.15 -11.33
CA TYR A 231 11.24 9.48 -11.87
C TYR A 231 10.04 9.98 -12.70
N ALA A 232 9.52 9.16 -13.62
CA ALA A 232 8.36 9.51 -14.43
C ALA A 232 7.08 9.68 -13.57
N ALA A 233 6.87 8.80 -12.60
CA ALA A 233 5.74 8.87 -11.67
C ALA A 233 5.80 10.14 -10.81
N GLN A 234 6.99 10.53 -10.33
CA GLN A 234 7.19 11.75 -9.57
C GLN A 234 6.91 13.00 -10.42
N ALA A 235 7.35 13.01 -11.69
CA ALA A 235 7.05 14.10 -12.61
C ALA A 235 5.54 14.26 -12.83
N LEU A 236 4.84 13.15 -13.13
CA LEU A 236 3.39 13.11 -13.31
C LEU A 236 2.64 13.53 -12.04
N TYR A 237 3.09 13.04 -10.87
CA TYR A 237 2.52 13.42 -9.58
C TYR A 237 2.63 14.93 -9.35
N THR A 238 3.81 15.50 -9.60
CA THR A 238 4.07 16.93 -9.42
C THR A 238 3.16 17.77 -10.31
N GLU A 239 3.07 17.43 -11.59
CA GLU A 239 2.21 18.11 -12.57
C GLU A 239 0.72 18.03 -12.17
N ARG A 240 0.24 16.84 -11.80
CA ARG A 240 -1.15 16.65 -11.36
C ARG A 240 -1.46 17.49 -10.13
N LYS A 241 -0.53 17.58 -9.18
CA LYS A 241 -0.72 18.36 -7.96
C LYS A 241 -0.69 19.86 -8.22
N ASP A 242 0.17 20.33 -9.13
CA ASP A 242 0.18 21.72 -9.59
C ASP A 242 -1.19 22.12 -10.16
N LEU A 243 -1.77 21.26 -11.01
CA LEU A 243 -3.12 21.45 -11.59
C LEU A 243 -4.25 21.38 -10.56
N ARG A 244 -4.16 20.50 -9.55
CA ARG A 244 -5.19 20.38 -8.50
C ARG A 244 -5.20 21.58 -7.55
N LEU A 245 -4.03 22.10 -7.20
CA LEU A 245 -3.87 23.18 -6.23
C LEU A 245 -3.82 24.56 -6.88
N ASN A 246 -3.94 24.65 -8.21
CA ASN A 246 -3.75 25.89 -8.98
C ASN A 246 -2.46 26.62 -8.58
N ALA A 247 -1.36 25.89 -8.37
CA ALA A 247 -0.20 26.44 -7.68
C ALA A 247 0.52 27.57 -8.44
N ARG A 248 0.17 27.81 -9.71
CA ARG A 248 0.50 29.04 -10.46
C ARG A 248 0.08 30.34 -9.75
N HIS A 249 -0.92 30.28 -8.87
CA HIS A 249 -1.44 31.43 -8.12
C HIS A 249 -1.03 31.42 -6.64
N LEU A 250 -0.35 30.37 -6.17
CA LEU A 250 0.12 30.29 -4.80
C LEU A 250 1.43 31.08 -4.64
N PRO A 251 1.67 31.70 -3.47
CA PRO A 251 2.96 32.30 -3.16
C PRO A 251 4.06 31.24 -3.33
N ARG A 252 5.06 31.53 -4.17
CA ARG A 252 6.17 30.59 -4.48
C ARG A 252 7.03 30.22 -3.26
N SER A 253 6.79 30.87 -2.11
CA SER A 253 7.52 30.67 -0.86
C SER A 253 6.92 29.60 0.06
N SER A 254 5.67 29.19 -0.11
CA SER A 254 5.05 28.25 0.84
C SER A 254 3.97 27.36 0.22
N VAL A 255 3.83 26.14 0.73
CA VAL A 255 2.77 25.19 0.36
C VAL A 255 2.11 24.67 1.62
N CYS A 256 0.79 24.81 1.72
CA CYS A 256 0.04 24.38 2.90
C CYS A 256 -0.81 23.15 2.62
N ALA A 257 -1.00 22.34 3.65
CA ALA A 257 -2.04 21.33 3.68
C ALA A 257 -3.42 22.01 3.63
N ASN A 258 -4.36 21.42 2.88
CA ASN A 258 -5.61 22.07 2.49
C ASN A 258 -6.47 22.44 3.71
N ALA A 259 -6.82 23.72 3.87
CA ALA A 259 -7.63 24.21 4.99
C ALA A 259 -7.02 24.04 6.39
N THR A 260 -5.69 23.87 6.50
CA THR A 260 -4.96 23.97 7.78
C THR A 260 -3.85 25.00 7.71
N ASN A 261 -3.37 25.44 8.89
CA ASN A 261 -2.19 26.31 9.02
C ASN A 261 -0.86 25.54 8.96
N ILE A 262 -0.88 24.29 8.48
CA ILE A 262 0.32 23.44 8.36
C ILE A 262 0.96 23.71 7.01
N CYS A 263 1.98 24.55 7.01
CA CYS A 263 2.66 25.01 5.81
C CYS A 263 4.13 24.59 5.80
N ALA A 264 4.60 24.23 4.61
CA ALA A 264 5.99 24.04 4.31
C ALA A 264 6.60 25.34 3.77
N ASP A 265 7.79 25.68 4.25
CA ASP A 265 8.59 26.80 3.75
C ASP A 265 9.48 26.34 2.59
N LEU A 266 9.11 26.73 1.35
CA LEU A 266 9.85 26.41 0.14
C LEU A 266 11.11 27.28 -0.05
N ALA A 267 11.25 28.36 0.73
CA ALA A 267 12.42 29.22 0.77
C ALA A 267 13.45 28.77 1.82
N ASN A 268 13.17 27.68 2.53
CA ASN A 268 14.05 27.16 3.56
C ASN A 268 15.43 26.72 2.98
N PRO A 269 16.57 27.16 3.57
CA PRO A 269 17.92 26.85 3.07
C PRO A 269 18.21 25.35 2.85
N TRP A 270 17.54 24.47 3.60
CA TRP A 270 17.70 23.02 3.49
C TRP A 270 17.22 22.44 2.15
N ILE A 271 16.33 23.14 1.44
CA ILE A 271 15.70 22.65 0.20
C ILE A 271 15.85 23.61 -0.98
N THR A 272 16.39 24.82 -0.77
CA THR A 272 16.56 25.83 -1.82
C THR A 272 17.57 25.45 -2.91
N TRP A 273 18.41 24.44 -2.69
CA TRP A 273 19.33 23.91 -3.71
C TRP A 273 18.60 23.14 -4.83
N MET A 274 17.38 22.66 -4.60
CA MET A 274 16.59 21.97 -5.64
C MET A 274 15.97 22.96 -6.64
N PRO A 275 15.63 22.56 -7.88
CA PRO A 275 14.78 23.34 -8.77
C PRO A 275 13.37 23.61 -8.18
N PRO A 276 12.73 24.76 -8.44
CA PRO A 276 11.44 25.11 -7.82
C PRO A 276 10.34 24.07 -7.99
N GLN A 277 10.21 23.48 -9.17
CA GLN A 277 9.22 22.43 -9.46
C GLN A 277 9.48 21.18 -8.62
N GLN A 278 10.75 20.81 -8.43
CA GLN A 278 11.12 19.66 -7.61
C GLN A 278 10.90 19.95 -6.12
N ARG A 279 11.20 21.16 -5.63
CA ARG A 279 10.88 21.58 -4.25
C ARG A 279 9.40 21.41 -3.95
N PHE A 280 8.55 21.92 -4.84
CA PHE A 280 7.11 21.80 -4.73
C PHE A 280 6.66 20.33 -4.73
N GLY A 281 7.07 19.55 -5.74
CA GLY A 281 6.68 18.16 -5.89
C GLY A 281 7.13 17.26 -4.73
N VAL A 282 8.38 17.40 -4.27
CA VAL A 282 8.92 16.63 -3.14
C VAL A 282 8.25 17.06 -1.83
N THR A 283 8.04 18.36 -1.62
CA THR A 283 7.35 18.85 -0.41
C THR A 283 5.91 18.35 -0.34
N LEU A 284 5.18 18.36 -1.46
CA LEU A 284 3.83 17.80 -1.50
C LEU A 284 3.80 16.30 -1.32
N PHE A 285 4.79 15.60 -1.86
CA PHE A 285 4.96 14.17 -1.63
C PHE A 285 5.16 13.89 -0.14
N ILE A 286 6.05 14.63 0.53
CA ILE A 286 6.31 14.50 1.97
C ILE A 286 5.07 14.87 2.80
N LEU A 287 4.41 15.99 2.50
CA LEU A 287 3.14 16.37 3.13
C LEU A 287 2.07 15.27 2.94
N SER A 288 1.99 14.66 1.76
CA SER A 288 1.01 13.58 1.53
C SER A 288 1.39 12.33 2.32
N THR A 289 2.64 11.88 2.22
CA THR A 289 3.05 10.57 2.74
C THR A 289 3.37 10.57 4.23
N CYS A 290 3.82 11.69 4.80
CA CYS A 290 4.34 11.76 6.16
C CYS A 290 3.40 12.46 7.15
N SER A 291 2.37 13.16 6.67
CA SER A 291 1.50 13.93 7.56
C SER A 291 0.66 13.09 8.50
N GLY A 292 0.48 11.79 8.22
CA GLY A 292 -0.17 10.89 9.16
C GLY A 292 0.53 10.80 10.52
N TYR A 293 1.84 11.07 10.61
CA TYR A 293 2.54 11.12 11.90
C TYR A 293 2.08 12.29 12.78
N TYR A 294 1.65 13.41 12.20
CA TYR A 294 1.01 14.48 12.97
C TYR A 294 -0.36 14.04 13.48
N GLY A 295 -1.17 13.39 12.63
CA GLY A 295 -2.42 12.76 13.07
C GLY A 295 -2.22 11.70 14.16
N LEU A 296 -1.09 10.98 14.15
CA LEU A 296 -0.71 10.05 15.21
C LEU A 296 -0.39 10.77 16.52
N ASP A 297 0.34 11.88 16.48
CA ASP A 297 0.62 12.67 17.68
C ASP A 297 -0.65 13.26 18.30
N LEU A 298 -1.58 13.78 17.50
CA LEU A 298 -2.91 14.19 17.98
C LEU A 298 -3.63 13.03 18.66
N ALA A 299 -3.63 11.86 18.02
CA ALA A 299 -4.30 10.69 18.55
C ALA A 299 -3.66 10.19 19.87
N LEU A 300 -2.34 10.28 20.03
CA LEU A 300 -1.61 9.91 21.26
C LEU A 300 -1.97 10.76 22.49
N ARG A 301 -2.65 11.90 22.29
CA ARG A 301 -3.15 12.78 23.37
C ARG A 301 -4.54 12.37 23.84
N ASN A 302 -5.28 11.65 23.01
CA ASN A 302 -6.65 11.26 23.28
C ASN A 302 -6.70 9.99 24.16
N PRO A 303 -7.66 9.90 25.11
CA PRO A 303 -7.91 8.67 25.83
C PRO A 303 -8.46 7.59 24.88
N PHE A 304 -8.18 6.32 25.20
CA PHE A 304 -8.68 5.21 24.41
C PHE A 304 -10.18 4.98 24.62
N GLU A 305 -10.93 4.99 23.53
CA GLU A 305 -12.32 4.55 23.46
C GLU A 305 -12.44 3.47 22.40
N SER A 306 -12.88 2.28 22.81
CA SER A 306 -12.97 1.16 21.87
C SER A 306 -14.12 1.37 20.88
N SER A 307 -13.79 1.20 19.60
CA SER A 307 -14.74 1.03 18.50
C SER A 307 -15.21 -0.42 18.31
N PHE A 308 -15.10 -1.26 19.35
CA PHE A 308 -15.64 -2.63 19.38
C PHE A 308 -15.17 -3.57 18.24
N GLY A 309 -13.99 -3.32 17.67
CA GLY A 309 -13.41 -4.17 16.62
C GLY A 309 -13.76 -3.73 15.19
N VAL A 310 -14.48 -2.62 14.99
CA VAL A 310 -14.82 -2.10 13.66
C VAL A 310 -14.08 -0.82 13.27
N GLY A 311 -13.34 -0.18 14.18
CA GLY A 311 -12.70 1.12 13.91
C GLY A 311 -11.37 1.05 13.19
N HIS A 312 -10.78 -0.12 12.99
CA HIS A 312 -9.56 -0.30 12.17
C HIS A 312 -9.75 0.00 10.68
N SER A 313 -10.98 0.30 10.26
CA SER A 313 -11.36 0.44 8.86
C SER A 313 -12.61 1.29 8.67
N PRO A 314 -12.59 2.26 7.75
CA PRO A 314 -13.79 2.98 7.33
C PRO A 314 -14.89 2.07 6.80
N VAL A 315 -14.54 0.99 6.10
CA VAL A 315 -15.53 0.05 5.56
C VAL A 315 -16.24 -0.70 6.67
N ALA A 316 -15.50 -1.13 7.69
CA ALA A 316 -16.09 -1.85 8.82
C ALA A 316 -17.00 -0.92 9.63
N LEU A 317 -16.60 0.35 9.83
CA LEU A 317 -17.45 1.39 10.41
C LEU A 317 -18.73 1.60 9.59
N THR A 318 -18.61 1.90 8.30
CA THR A 318 -19.79 2.15 7.45
C THR A 318 -20.72 0.93 7.39
N MET A 319 -20.18 -0.29 7.34
CA MET A 319 -21.00 -1.51 7.38
C MET A 319 -21.73 -1.65 8.72
N TYR A 320 -21.04 -1.41 9.83
CA TYR A 320 -21.65 -1.45 11.16
C TYR A 320 -22.79 -0.43 11.29
N GLU A 321 -22.54 0.83 10.92
CA GLU A 321 -23.52 1.91 10.94
C GLU A 321 -24.72 1.59 10.05
N THR A 322 -24.48 1.07 8.84
CA THR A 322 -25.56 0.71 7.92
C THR A 322 -26.44 -0.41 8.48
N LEU A 323 -25.84 -1.38 9.17
CA LEU A 323 -26.56 -2.54 9.71
C LEU A 323 -27.29 -2.26 11.02
N THR A 324 -26.75 -1.37 11.85
CA THR A 324 -27.23 -1.14 13.22
C THR A 324 -27.93 0.21 13.40
N GLY A 325 -27.65 1.19 12.54
CA GLY A 325 -28.02 2.59 12.74
C GLY A 325 -27.23 3.29 13.83
N ASP A 326 -26.23 2.64 14.42
CA ASP A 326 -25.43 3.19 15.52
C ASP A 326 -24.10 3.78 15.01
N HIS A 327 -23.98 5.11 15.11
CA HIS A 327 -22.79 5.89 14.77
C HIS A 327 -21.75 5.94 15.89
N THR A 328 -22.08 5.43 17.08
CA THR A 328 -21.23 5.56 18.28
C THR A 328 -19.82 5.01 18.06
N PRO A 329 -19.58 3.84 17.41
CA PRO A 329 -18.22 3.36 17.20
C PRO A 329 -17.35 4.27 16.34
N HIS A 330 -17.95 4.97 15.36
CA HIS A 330 -17.22 5.93 14.53
C HIS A 330 -16.78 7.15 15.34
N LEU A 331 -17.71 7.73 16.11
CA LEU A 331 -17.44 8.90 16.96
C LEU A 331 -16.35 8.66 18.01
N ARG A 332 -16.16 7.40 18.43
CA ARG A 332 -15.14 6.99 19.40
C ARG A 332 -13.73 6.87 18.83
N THR A 333 -13.60 6.75 17.51
CA THR A 333 -12.30 6.52 16.88
C THR A 333 -11.36 7.70 17.09
N TYR A 334 -10.06 7.42 17.20
CA TYR A 334 -9.04 8.47 17.19
C TYR A 334 -9.07 9.27 15.89
N THR A 335 -9.36 8.62 14.76
CA THR A 335 -9.38 9.27 13.45
C THR A 335 -10.47 10.33 13.36
N TYR A 336 -11.66 10.05 13.89
CA TYR A 336 -12.74 11.02 13.98
C TYR A 336 -12.41 12.14 14.97
N ARG A 337 -11.95 11.79 16.18
CA ARG A 337 -11.69 12.73 17.28
C ARG A 337 -10.53 13.69 17.01
N ASN A 338 -9.59 13.30 16.15
CA ASN A 338 -8.56 14.21 15.65
C ASN A 338 -9.16 15.45 14.94
N GLY A 339 -10.40 15.37 14.47
CA GLY A 339 -11.15 16.49 13.90
C GLY A 339 -11.36 17.66 14.88
N GLU A 340 -11.33 17.43 16.20
CA GLU A 340 -11.36 18.49 17.23
C GLU A 340 -10.16 19.46 17.09
N HIS A 341 -9.09 19.03 16.43
CA HIS A 341 -7.89 19.81 16.14
C HIS A 341 -7.74 20.11 14.64
N GLU A 342 -8.85 20.23 13.92
CA GLU A 342 -8.92 20.52 12.48
C GLU A 342 -8.28 19.43 11.59
N TRP A 343 -7.98 18.25 12.14
CA TRP A 343 -7.44 17.10 11.44
C TRP A 343 -8.55 16.13 11.02
N LEU A 344 -9.39 16.58 10.10
CA LEU A 344 -10.54 15.86 9.56
C LEU A 344 -10.11 14.63 8.74
N GLU A 345 -10.66 13.45 9.06
CA GLU A 345 -10.31 12.16 8.44
C GLU A 345 -10.69 12.04 6.95
N GLU A 346 -11.59 12.89 6.46
CA GLU A 346 -11.97 12.94 5.05
C GLU A 346 -10.87 13.55 4.17
N TYR A 347 -10.08 14.47 4.73
CA TYR A 347 -9.05 15.20 4.00
C TYR A 347 -7.65 14.70 4.34
N TYR A 348 -7.48 14.15 5.54
CA TYR A 348 -6.19 13.81 6.08
C TYR A 348 -5.99 12.32 6.32
N TRP A 349 -4.78 11.90 6.04
CA TRP A 349 -4.33 10.54 6.21
C TRP A 349 -3.95 10.31 7.68
N SER A 350 -4.42 9.19 8.24
CA SER A 350 -4.05 8.72 9.58
C SER A 350 -3.26 7.44 9.44
N THR A 351 -2.11 7.34 10.13
CA THR A 351 -1.21 6.17 9.99
C THR A 351 -1.93 4.83 10.19
N LEU A 352 -1.37 3.76 9.64
CA LEU A 352 -1.83 2.39 9.88
C LEU A 352 -1.99 2.11 11.40
N VAL A 353 -1.07 2.62 12.22
CA VAL A 353 -1.11 2.39 13.66
C VAL A 353 -2.27 3.12 14.34
N THR A 354 -2.61 4.33 13.90
CA THR A 354 -3.79 5.07 14.41
C THR A 354 -5.08 4.30 14.10
N TRP A 355 -5.22 3.77 12.89
CA TRP A 355 -6.38 2.95 12.53
C TRP A 355 -6.49 1.72 13.43
N ILE A 356 -5.43 0.94 13.58
CA ILE A 356 -5.46 -0.24 14.45
C ILE A 356 -5.77 0.15 15.91
N ALA A 357 -5.22 1.28 16.38
CA ALA A 357 -5.42 1.76 17.75
C ALA A 357 -6.88 2.10 18.06
N ASN A 358 -7.73 2.41 17.08
CA ASN A 358 -9.16 2.64 17.29
C ASN A 358 -9.83 1.46 18.02
N ASP A 359 -9.39 0.22 17.75
CA ASP A 359 -10.00 -0.97 18.34
C ASP A 359 -9.30 -1.47 19.61
N VAL A 360 -7.99 -1.26 19.75
CA VAL A 360 -7.16 -1.91 20.78
C VAL A 360 -6.25 -0.96 21.58
N GLY A 361 -6.37 0.34 21.34
CA GLY A 361 -5.49 1.37 21.90
C GLY A 361 -4.05 1.27 21.38
N PHE A 362 -3.19 2.23 21.73
CA PHE A 362 -1.81 2.25 21.26
C PHE A 362 -0.95 1.05 21.72
N PRO A 363 -1.01 0.61 22.99
CA PRO A 363 -0.29 -0.61 23.40
C PRO A 363 -0.75 -1.85 22.62
N GLY A 364 -2.06 -2.02 22.41
CA GLY A 364 -2.60 -3.11 21.61
C GLY A 364 -2.22 -3.00 20.13
N ALA A 365 -2.21 -1.79 19.58
CA ALA A 365 -1.84 -1.56 18.18
C ALA A 365 -0.38 -1.95 17.92
N ALA A 366 0.53 -1.64 18.83
CA ALA A 366 1.92 -2.07 18.77
C ALA A 366 2.05 -3.62 18.76
N LEU A 367 1.23 -4.33 19.55
CA LEU A 367 1.18 -5.79 19.54
C LEU A 367 0.62 -6.36 18.23
N VAL A 368 -0.46 -5.78 17.72
CA VAL A 368 -1.05 -6.17 16.42
C VAL A 368 -0.05 -5.94 15.28
N LEU A 369 0.68 -4.83 15.29
CA LEU A 369 1.76 -4.57 14.33
C LEU A 369 2.89 -5.59 14.45
N GLY A 370 3.24 -6.03 15.66
CA GLY A 370 4.14 -7.15 15.89
C GLY A 370 3.63 -8.44 15.21
N LEU A 371 2.35 -8.76 15.36
CA LEU A 371 1.73 -9.91 14.68
C LEU A 371 1.77 -9.78 13.15
N ILE A 372 1.43 -8.61 12.61
CA ILE A 372 1.50 -8.35 11.16
C ILE A 372 2.95 -8.49 10.68
N GLY A 373 3.92 -7.94 11.40
CA GLY A 373 5.35 -8.10 11.13
C GLY A 373 5.78 -9.56 11.12
N TYR A 374 5.38 -10.34 12.12
CA TYR A 374 5.66 -11.78 12.19
C TYR A 374 5.10 -12.55 10.98
N MET A 375 3.83 -12.31 10.63
CA MET A 375 3.18 -12.94 9.48
C MET A 375 3.83 -12.53 8.15
N TRP A 376 4.21 -11.26 8.01
CA TRP A 376 4.94 -10.74 6.86
C TRP A 376 6.28 -11.47 6.67
N GLY A 377 7.02 -11.69 7.76
CA GLY A 377 8.25 -12.49 7.76
C GLY A 377 8.03 -13.95 7.34
N ILE A 378 6.94 -14.59 7.81
CA ILE A 378 6.56 -15.96 7.41
C ILE A 378 6.27 -16.01 5.91
N TRP A 379 5.44 -15.10 5.40
CA TRP A 379 5.06 -15.06 4.00
C TRP A 379 6.25 -14.76 3.08
N TRP A 380 7.17 -13.89 3.51
CA TRP A 380 8.45 -13.68 2.82
C TRP A 380 9.23 -14.98 2.68
N ARG A 381 9.48 -15.67 3.80
CA ARG A 381 10.24 -16.93 3.83
C ARG A 381 9.61 -17.99 2.95
N GLU A 382 8.29 -18.15 3.02
CA GLU A 382 7.54 -19.15 2.25
C GLU A 382 7.44 -18.80 0.77
N ALA A 383 7.35 -17.51 0.41
CA ALA A 383 7.36 -17.07 -0.98
C ALA A 383 8.74 -17.25 -1.64
N ALA A 384 9.80 -16.90 -0.89
CA ALA A 384 11.18 -16.89 -1.36
C ALA A 384 11.81 -18.28 -1.43
N ALA A 385 11.79 -19.07 -0.35
CA ALA A 385 12.36 -20.43 -0.34
C ALA A 385 11.32 -21.55 -0.41
N GLY A 386 10.11 -21.31 0.10
CA GLY A 386 9.02 -22.30 -0.02
C GLY A 386 8.39 -22.33 -1.41
N MET A 387 8.75 -21.39 -2.29
CA MET A 387 8.20 -21.19 -3.64
C MET A 387 6.67 -21.08 -3.64
N SER A 388 6.07 -20.68 -2.51
CA SER A 388 4.62 -20.63 -2.32
C SER A 388 4.03 -19.41 -3.03
N ASP A 389 3.19 -19.67 -4.03
CA ASP A 389 2.47 -18.63 -4.78
C ASP A 389 1.45 -17.87 -3.90
N PRO A 390 0.62 -18.51 -3.06
CA PRO A 390 -0.25 -17.79 -2.12
C PRO A 390 0.53 -16.92 -1.12
N ALA A 391 1.66 -17.42 -0.61
CA ALA A 391 2.50 -16.64 0.30
C ALA A 391 3.11 -15.42 -0.41
N ALA A 392 3.44 -15.52 -1.71
CA ALA A 392 3.93 -14.39 -2.48
C ALA A 392 2.88 -13.30 -2.65
N ILE A 393 1.60 -13.68 -2.82
CA ILE A 393 0.48 -12.73 -2.89
C ILE A 393 0.28 -12.04 -1.54
N LEU A 394 0.25 -12.79 -0.43
CA LEU A 394 0.11 -12.23 0.91
C LEU A 394 1.31 -11.36 1.31
N PHE A 395 2.52 -11.74 0.88
CA PHE A 395 3.72 -10.92 1.03
C PHE A 395 3.59 -9.60 0.28
N ALA A 396 3.13 -9.61 -0.98
CA ALA A 396 2.89 -8.38 -1.74
C ALA A 396 1.83 -7.48 -1.07
N LEU A 397 0.71 -8.06 -0.63
CA LEU A 397 -0.37 -7.33 0.03
C LEU A 397 0.08 -6.69 1.35
N THR A 398 0.84 -7.44 2.14
CA THR A 398 1.36 -6.93 3.42
C THR A 398 2.50 -5.93 3.21
N THR A 399 3.28 -6.08 2.13
CA THR A 399 4.25 -5.05 1.73
C THR A 399 3.55 -3.77 1.31
N THR A 400 2.40 -3.84 0.62
CA THR A 400 1.53 -2.69 0.38
C THR A 400 1.06 -2.06 1.69
N MET A 401 0.56 -2.85 2.64
CA MET A 401 0.17 -2.35 3.96
C MET A 401 1.32 -1.60 4.67
N MET A 402 2.54 -2.17 4.65
CA MET A 402 3.72 -1.55 5.26
C MET A 402 4.20 -0.30 4.50
N PHE A 403 4.11 -0.29 3.17
CA PHE A 403 4.47 0.87 2.36
C PHE A 403 3.58 2.08 2.68
N TYR A 404 2.28 1.85 2.90
CA TYR A 404 1.30 2.86 3.30
C TYR A 404 1.23 3.09 4.81
N PHE A 405 2.11 2.49 5.62
CA PHE A 405 2.17 2.68 7.07
C PHE A 405 2.02 4.15 7.52
N PRO A 406 2.77 5.13 6.96
CA PRO A 406 2.69 6.52 7.42
C PRO A 406 1.43 7.26 6.96
N ALA A 407 0.64 6.65 6.06
CA ALA A 407 -0.49 7.29 5.41
C ALA A 407 -1.84 6.70 5.85
N ASN A 408 -2.07 5.40 5.67
CA ASN A 408 -3.37 4.78 5.92
C ASN A 408 -3.26 3.25 6.02
N ASN A 409 -4.27 2.61 6.61
CA ASN A 409 -4.50 1.17 6.51
C ASN A 409 -5.02 0.77 5.12
N GLN A 410 -4.15 0.89 4.11
CA GLN A 410 -4.59 0.84 2.72
C GLN A 410 -5.18 -0.51 2.28
N VAL A 411 -4.88 -1.59 2.99
CA VAL A 411 -5.46 -2.92 2.73
C VAL A 411 -6.86 -3.04 3.31
N PHE A 412 -7.16 -2.40 4.43
CA PHE A 412 -8.52 -2.46 5.00
C PHE A 412 -9.33 -1.18 4.76
N LEU A 413 -8.81 -0.24 3.96
CA LEU A 413 -9.54 0.96 3.57
C LEU A 413 -10.74 0.68 2.66
N THR A 414 -10.69 -0.40 1.87
CA THR A 414 -11.75 -0.73 0.89
C THR A 414 -12.22 -2.18 1.03
N PRO A 415 -13.46 -2.49 0.60
CA PRO A 415 -13.96 -3.87 0.60
C PRO A 415 -13.06 -4.82 -0.22
N ASP A 416 -12.47 -4.32 -1.32
CA ASP A 416 -11.52 -5.03 -2.17
C ASP A 416 -10.37 -5.64 -1.35
N GLY A 417 -9.76 -4.87 -0.46
CA GLY A 417 -8.61 -5.36 0.29
C GLY A 417 -8.97 -6.36 1.40
N TYR A 418 -10.14 -6.25 2.02
CA TYR A 418 -10.66 -7.27 2.95
C TYR A 418 -10.82 -8.62 2.27
N THR A 419 -11.48 -8.65 1.12
CA THR A 419 -11.75 -9.90 0.41
C THR A 419 -10.46 -10.52 -0.12
N ILE A 420 -9.53 -9.70 -0.66
CA ILE A 420 -8.20 -10.19 -1.05
C ILE A 420 -7.51 -10.83 0.16
N PHE A 421 -7.43 -10.14 1.29
CA PHE A 421 -6.73 -10.64 2.49
C PHE A 421 -7.35 -11.94 3.00
N ALA A 422 -8.68 -11.96 3.20
CA ALA A 422 -9.40 -13.12 3.73
C ALA A 422 -9.29 -14.35 2.82
N VAL A 423 -9.54 -14.18 1.51
CA VAL A 423 -9.48 -15.29 0.55
C VAL A 423 -8.06 -15.83 0.43
N TRP A 424 -7.05 -14.96 0.32
CA TRP A 424 -5.67 -15.42 0.14
C TRP A 424 -5.09 -16.04 1.42
N ILE A 425 -5.51 -15.62 2.61
CA ILE A 425 -5.19 -16.35 3.85
C ILE A 425 -5.78 -17.75 3.82
N ALA A 426 -7.07 -17.89 3.48
CA ALA A 426 -7.72 -19.20 3.40
C ALA A 426 -7.03 -20.12 2.37
N VAL A 427 -6.72 -19.60 1.17
CA VAL A 427 -5.99 -20.31 0.12
C VAL A 427 -4.59 -20.71 0.60
N TRP A 428 -3.87 -19.81 1.28
CA TRP A 428 -2.55 -20.10 1.83
C TRP A 428 -2.58 -21.20 2.90
N LEU A 429 -3.50 -21.13 3.86
CA LEU A 429 -3.68 -22.16 4.89
C LEU A 429 -4.01 -23.52 4.26
N TRP A 430 -4.94 -23.54 3.30
CA TRP A 430 -5.29 -24.75 2.55
C TRP A 430 -4.11 -25.33 1.79
N HIS A 431 -3.34 -24.47 1.11
CA HIS A 431 -2.16 -24.86 0.34
C HIS A 431 -1.06 -25.43 1.24
N ARG A 432 -0.85 -24.82 2.41
CA ARG A 432 0.10 -25.26 3.43
C ARG A 432 -0.26 -26.62 4.03
N ALA A 433 -1.55 -26.93 4.13
CA ALA A 433 -2.04 -28.20 4.67
C ALA A 433 -1.91 -29.38 3.70
N ARG A 434 -2.13 -29.18 2.38
CA ARG A 434 -2.34 -30.29 1.43
C ARG A 434 -1.16 -30.64 0.51
N ARG A 435 -0.11 -29.81 0.40
CA ARG A 435 0.90 -29.97 -0.68
C ARG A 435 2.34 -29.86 -0.20
N THR A 436 2.80 -30.85 0.56
CA THR A 436 4.25 -31.12 0.67
C THR A 436 4.69 -31.93 -0.54
N VAL A 437 5.50 -31.31 -1.42
CA VAL A 437 6.22 -32.09 -2.43
C VAL A 437 7.30 -32.87 -1.69
N SER A 438 7.20 -34.19 -1.71
CA SER A 438 8.31 -35.08 -1.38
C SER A 438 9.39 -34.83 -2.43
N VAL A 439 10.30 -33.89 -2.18
CA VAL A 439 11.47 -33.73 -3.04
C VAL A 439 12.34 -34.95 -2.77
N ALA A 440 12.25 -35.95 -3.64
CA ALA A 440 13.39 -36.81 -3.89
C ALA A 440 14.46 -35.87 -4.46
N LEU A 441 15.43 -35.49 -3.64
CA LEU A 441 16.62 -34.82 -4.13
C LEU A 441 17.23 -35.75 -5.18
N PRO A 442 17.47 -35.31 -6.43
CA PRO A 442 18.37 -36.07 -7.29
C PRO A 442 19.69 -36.15 -6.54
N CYS A 443 20.08 -37.37 -6.16
CA CYS A 443 21.45 -37.64 -5.74
C CYS A 443 22.37 -37.01 -6.77
N GLU A 444 23.33 -36.22 -6.30
CA GLU A 444 24.45 -35.76 -7.10
C GLU A 444 25.03 -36.97 -7.84
N ALA A 445 24.87 -36.98 -9.16
CA ALA A 445 25.65 -37.83 -10.03
C ALA A 445 26.93 -37.04 -10.33
N GLU A 446 27.98 -37.45 -9.62
CA GLU A 446 29.44 -37.27 -9.83
C GLU A 446 29.98 -35.91 -10.30
#